data_AF-A0A5E8ERV0-F1
#
_entry.id   AF-A0A5E8ERV0-F1
#
_cell.length_a   1.000
_cell.length_b   1.000
_cell.length_c   1.000
_cell.angle_alpha   90.00
_cell.angle_beta   90.00
_cell.angle_gamma   90.00
#
_symmetry.space_group_name_H-M   'P 1'
#
loop_
_entity.id
_entity.type
_entity.pdbx_description
1 polymer ?
#
loop_
_entity_poly.entity_id
_entity_poly.type
_entity_poly.pdbx_seq_one_letter_code
_entity_poly.pdbx_strand_id
1 'polypeptide(L)'
;MTKAENPTAAEAPLSFECELADPPEKVWRALTEPELLAAWMMPNDIKAEAGSRFTFAGPDAPIECEVLEAEPGRLLRYSWRERPADKDADQLPAFDSIVTFTLARTASGGTHLRIVHDGFVPLAEPVLAIAGAGCGLSLHARKNPIAANAPCMMLRAA
;
A
#
# COMPACT_ATOMS: atom_id res chain seq x y z
N MET A 1 34.79 -10.80 -8.04
CA MET A 1 33.95 -10.90 -6.83
C MET A 1 33.40 -9.52 -6.52
N THR A 2 32.15 -9.26 -6.86
CA THR A 2 31.31 -8.26 -6.22
C THR A 2 29.88 -8.78 -6.39
N LYS A 3 29.40 -9.42 -5.31
CA LYS A 3 28.04 -9.92 -5.18
C LYS A 3 27.13 -8.69 -5.14
N ALA A 4 26.32 -8.49 -6.17
CA ALA A 4 25.23 -7.52 -6.12
C ALA A 4 24.26 -8.01 -5.04
N GLU A 5 24.29 -7.36 -3.87
CA GLU A 5 23.25 -7.51 -2.88
C GLU A 5 22.01 -6.84 -3.43
N ASN A 6 21.04 -7.67 -3.80
CA ASN A 6 19.71 -7.26 -4.18
C ASN A 6 19.09 -6.62 -2.92
N PRO A 7 18.72 -5.33 -2.92
CA PRO A 7 18.05 -4.74 -1.77
C PRO A 7 16.69 -5.43 -1.61
N THR A 8 16.35 -5.79 -0.38
CA THR A 8 15.01 -6.28 0.00
C THR A 8 13.98 -5.27 -0.48
N ALA A 9 13.22 -5.63 -1.51
CA ALA A 9 12.33 -4.75 -2.28
C ALA A 9 11.07 -4.27 -1.52
N ALA A 10 10.99 -4.47 -0.20
CA ALA A 10 9.77 -4.24 0.57
C ALA A 10 9.63 -2.82 1.16
N GLU A 11 10.67 -1.97 1.10
CA GLU A 11 10.69 -0.68 1.81
C GLU A 11 11.17 0.51 0.95
N ALA A 12 11.44 0.31 -0.34
CA ALA A 12 11.94 1.39 -1.19
C ALA A 12 10.80 2.33 -1.64
N PRO A 13 10.99 3.66 -1.59
CA PRO A 13 9.98 4.62 -2.03
C PRO A 13 9.69 4.47 -3.53
N LEU A 14 8.42 4.53 -3.91
CA LEU A 14 8.03 4.66 -5.32
C LEU A 14 8.21 6.12 -5.73
N SER A 15 9.04 6.37 -6.74
CA SER A 15 9.33 7.73 -7.20
C SER A 15 9.08 7.85 -8.69
N PHE A 16 8.35 8.89 -9.10
CA PHE A 16 8.06 9.21 -10.49
C PHE A 16 8.35 10.69 -10.75
N GLU A 17 8.91 10.98 -11.93
CA GLU A 17 9.21 12.35 -12.34
C GLU A 17 8.79 12.57 -13.79
N CYS A 18 8.23 13.74 -14.09
CA CYS A 18 7.89 14.14 -15.45
C CYS A 18 7.99 15.65 -15.66
N GLU A 19 8.13 16.04 -16.92
CA GLU A 19 8.14 17.43 -17.38
C GLU A 19 6.80 17.74 -18.05
N LEU A 20 6.09 18.75 -17.53
CA LEU A 20 4.80 19.20 -18.03
C LEU A 20 4.99 20.57 -18.70
N ALA A 21 4.38 20.76 -19.87
CA ALA A 21 4.39 22.05 -20.57
C ALA A 21 3.55 23.12 -19.85
N ASP A 22 2.64 22.70 -18.97
CA ASP A 22 1.76 23.56 -18.21
C ASP A 22 2.46 24.17 -16.98
N PRO A 23 2.09 25.40 -16.58
CA PRO A 23 2.70 26.08 -15.45
C PRO A 23 2.27 25.46 -14.10
N PRO A 24 3.06 25.59 -13.02
CA PRO A 24 2.79 24.96 -11.73
C PRO A 24 1.42 25.29 -11.14
N GLU A 25 0.88 26.47 -11.40
CA GLU A 25 -0.44 26.88 -10.90
C GLU A 25 -1.56 26.04 -11.54
N LYS A 26 -1.41 25.66 -12.81
CA LYS A 26 -2.38 24.80 -13.50
C LYS A 26 -2.25 23.36 -13.03
N VAL A 27 -1.02 22.86 -12.86
CA VAL A 27 -0.76 21.53 -12.30
C VAL A 27 -1.29 21.44 -10.87
N TRP A 28 -1.08 22.47 -10.06
CA TRP A 28 -1.59 22.55 -8.69
C TRP A 28 -3.12 22.37 -8.64
N ARG A 29 -3.86 23.07 -9.50
CA ARG A 29 -5.32 22.91 -9.59
C ARG A 29 -5.72 21.47 -9.94
N ALA A 30 -4.99 20.82 -10.85
CA ALA A 30 -5.25 19.43 -11.20
C ALA A 30 -5.00 18.43 -10.04
N LEU A 31 -4.18 18.81 -9.06
CA LEU A 31 -3.89 18.02 -7.85
C LEU A 31 -4.80 18.36 -6.66
N THR A 32 -5.51 19.48 -6.69
CA THR A 32 -6.19 20.06 -5.50
C THR A 32 -7.66 20.41 -5.71
N GLU A 33 -8.14 20.49 -6.95
CA GLU A 33 -9.56 20.64 -7.24
C GLU A 33 -10.20 19.25 -7.39
N PRO A 34 -11.20 18.89 -6.57
CA PRO A 34 -11.76 17.55 -6.54
C PRO A 34 -12.20 17.02 -7.91
N GLU A 35 -12.87 17.86 -8.70
CA GLU A 35 -13.36 17.52 -10.04
C GLU A 35 -12.21 17.25 -11.03
N LEU A 36 -11.12 18.02 -10.96
CA LEU A 36 -9.96 17.84 -11.83
C LEU A 36 -9.13 16.63 -11.40
N LEU A 37 -8.96 16.43 -10.10
CA LEU A 37 -8.26 15.27 -9.55
C LEU A 37 -9.00 13.97 -9.90
N ALA A 38 -10.33 13.96 -9.79
CA ALA A 38 -11.16 12.81 -10.14
C ALA A 38 -11.08 12.45 -11.64
N ALA A 39 -10.72 13.38 -12.52
CA ALA A 39 -10.65 13.13 -13.96
C ALA A 39 -9.50 12.20 -14.37
N TRP A 40 -8.45 12.09 -13.55
CA TRP A 40 -7.29 11.23 -13.83
C TRP A 40 -6.95 10.27 -12.69
N MET A 41 -7.57 10.44 -11.52
CA MET A 41 -7.40 9.60 -10.35
C MET A 41 -8.75 8.99 -9.91
N MET A 42 -9.21 9.27 -8.69
CA MET A 42 -10.44 8.72 -8.11
C MET A 42 -11.36 9.85 -7.64
N PRO A 43 -12.69 9.65 -7.61
CA PRO A 43 -13.61 10.58 -6.97
C PRO A 43 -13.19 10.88 -5.54
N ASN A 44 -13.21 12.15 -5.15
CA ASN A 44 -12.71 12.61 -3.86
C ASN A 44 -13.34 13.93 -3.45
N ASP A 45 -13.07 14.35 -2.22
CA ASP A 45 -13.52 15.61 -1.62
C ASP A 45 -12.35 16.43 -1.04
N ILE A 46 -11.18 16.37 -1.68
CA ILE A 46 -9.95 17.02 -1.20
C ILE A 46 -10.14 18.53 -0.95
N LYS A 47 -9.53 19.01 0.13
CA LYS A 47 -9.30 20.43 0.40
C LYS A 47 -7.82 20.64 0.63
N ALA A 48 -7.18 21.48 -0.17
CA ALA A 48 -5.73 21.72 -0.11
C ALA A 48 -5.34 22.64 1.05
N GLU A 49 -5.71 22.23 2.26
CA GLU A 49 -5.44 22.91 3.53
C GLU A 49 -4.86 21.88 4.49
N ALA A 50 -3.69 22.19 5.08
CA ALA A 50 -3.05 21.29 6.04
C ALA A 50 -3.99 20.99 7.23
N GLY A 51 -4.04 19.73 7.63
CA GLY A 51 -4.95 19.17 8.62
C GLY A 51 -6.33 18.78 8.09
N SER A 52 -6.66 19.11 6.83
CA SER A 52 -7.93 18.67 6.23
C SER A 52 -7.92 17.19 5.93
N ARG A 53 -9.03 16.53 6.26
CA ARG A 53 -9.28 15.13 5.90
C ARG A 53 -10.17 15.05 4.68
N PHE A 54 -9.91 14.04 3.87
CA PHE A 54 -10.65 13.75 2.67
C PHE A 54 -10.53 12.27 2.35
N THR A 55 -11.33 11.80 1.40
CA THR A 55 -11.39 10.38 1.07
C THR A 55 -11.35 10.20 -0.44
N PHE A 56 -10.55 9.25 -0.92
CA PHE A 56 -10.73 8.74 -2.28
C PHE A 56 -11.75 7.60 -2.25
N ALA A 57 -12.70 7.63 -3.18
CA ALA A 57 -13.57 6.49 -3.46
C ALA A 57 -12.77 5.42 -4.21
N GLY A 58 -11.99 4.63 -3.44
CA GLY A 58 -11.23 3.50 -3.94
C GLY A 58 -12.13 2.40 -4.50
N PRO A 59 -11.57 1.48 -5.31
CA PRO A 59 -12.34 0.44 -5.99
C PRO A 59 -12.99 -0.56 -5.03
N ASP A 60 -12.28 -0.95 -3.97
CA ASP A 60 -12.75 -1.95 -3.00
C ASP A 60 -13.26 -1.31 -1.70
N ALA A 61 -12.54 -0.30 -1.21
CA ALA A 61 -12.87 0.44 0.00
C ALA A 61 -12.45 1.91 -0.13
N PRO A 62 -13.07 2.82 0.64
CA PRO A 62 -12.62 4.20 0.72
C PRO A 62 -11.18 4.28 1.28
N ILE A 63 -10.36 5.14 0.68
CA ILE A 63 -9.00 5.41 1.14
C ILE A 63 -9.03 6.70 1.95
N GLU A 64 -8.64 6.61 3.22
CA GLU A 64 -8.65 7.76 4.12
C GLU A 64 -7.35 8.57 3.97
N CYS A 65 -7.50 9.88 3.77
CA CYS A 65 -6.38 10.79 3.58
C CYS A 65 -6.47 11.99 4.52
N GLU A 66 -5.29 12.51 4.88
CA GLU A 66 -5.14 13.76 5.62
C GLU A 66 -4.05 14.58 4.93
N VAL A 67 -4.36 15.83 4.58
CA VAL A 67 -3.38 16.77 4.02
C VAL A 67 -2.42 17.16 5.13
N LEU A 68 -1.15 16.79 4.99
CA LEU A 68 -0.10 17.07 5.97
C LEU A 68 0.53 18.43 5.71
N GLU A 69 0.82 18.72 4.44
CA GLU A 69 1.41 19.99 4.00
C GLU A 69 0.81 20.39 2.66
N ALA A 70 0.50 21.69 2.51
CA ALA A 70 -0.02 22.26 1.28
C ALA A 70 0.58 23.65 1.07
N GLU A 71 1.40 23.78 0.04
CA GLU A 71 2.04 25.01 -0.39
C GLU A 71 1.66 25.27 -1.86
N PRO A 72 0.75 26.23 -2.13
CA PRO A 72 0.21 26.44 -3.47
C PRO A 72 1.29 26.56 -4.55
N GLY A 73 1.16 25.73 -5.59
CA GLY A 73 2.08 25.69 -6.74
C GLY A 73 3.46 25.07 -6.47
N ARG A 74 3.69 24.49 -5.28
CA ARG A 74 5.02 23.98 -4.89
C ARG A 74 5.02 22.59 -4.26
N LEU A 75 4.20 22.37 -3.23
CA LEU A 75 4.25 21.14 -2.43
C LEU A 75 2.85 20.72 -1.99
N LEU A 76 2.48 19.48 -2.27
CA LEU A 76 1.30 18.84 -1.68
C LEU A 76 1.72 17.51 -1.08
N ARG A 77 1.42 17.31 0.19
CA ARG A 77 1.76 16.09 0.92
C ARG A 77 0.57 15.62 1.73
N TYR A 78 0.17 14.37 1.57
CA TYR A 78 -0.94 13.78 2.31
C TYR A 78 -0.68 12.33 2.70
N SER A 79 -1.34 11.88 3.78
CA SER A 79 -1.34 10.48 4.17
C SER A 79 -2.25 9.66 3.26
N TRP A 80 -1.95 8.37 3.17
CA TRP A 80 -2.71 7.38 2.42
C TRP A 80 -2.93 6.17 3.32
N ARG A 81 -4.18 5.93 3.71
CA ARG A 81 -4.56 4.84 4.60
C ARG A 81 -5.57 3.94 3.92
N GLU A 82 -5.16 2.72 3.64
CA GLU A 82 -6.02 1.68 3.13
C GLU A 82 -6.45 0.73 4.26
N ARG A 83 -7.73 0.39 4.28
CA ARG A 83 -8.32 -0.54 5.24
C ARG A 83 -9.11 -1.60 4.46
N PRO A 84 -8.87 -2.89 4.70
CA PRO A 84 -9.66 -3.96 4.09
C PRO A 84 -11.14 -3.83 4.45
N ALA A 85 -12.02 -4.05 3.48
CA ALA A 85 -13.47 -4.02 3.71
C ALA A 85 -13.94 -5.22 4.57
N ASP A 86 -13.31 -6.38 4.41
CA ASP A 86 -13.63 -7.63 5.12
C ASP A 86 -12.36 -8.31 5.66
N LYS A 87 -12.44 -8.91 6.85
CA LYS A 87 -11.30 -9.55 7.54
C LYS A 87 -10.96 -10.96 7.06
N ASP A 88 -11.76 -11.55 6.16
CA ASP A 88 -11.81 -13.01 5.92
C ASP A 88 -11.34 -13.48 4.53
N ALA A 89 -10.72 -12.64 3.70
CA ALA A 89 -10.19 -13.08 2.39
C ALA A 89 -8.81 -12.50 2.10
N ASP A 90 -8.07 -13.16 1.18
CA ASP A 90 -6.73 -12.89 0.61
C ASP A 90 -6.50 -11.43 0.09
N GLN A 91 -6.89 -10.42 0.85
CA GLN A 91 -6.74 -9.01 0.51
C GLN A 91 -5.42 -8.46 1.03
N LEU A 92 -4.94 -7.42 0.35
CA LEU A 92 -3.77 -6.66 0.77
C LEU A 92 -3.96 -6.18 2.23
N PRO A 93 -2.95 -6.34 3.11
CA PRO A 93 -3.05 -5.92 4.49
C PRO A 93 -3.32 -4.42 4.56
N ALA A 94 -4.00 -3.97 5.62
CA ALA A 94 -4.09 -2.54 5.90
C ALA A 94 -2.68 -1.94 5.96
N PHE A 95 -2.46 -0.82 5.28
CA PHE A 95 -1.19 -0.11 5.33
C PHE A 95 -1.41 1.39 5.36
N ASP A 96 -0.44 2.05 5.98
CA ASP A 96 -0.31 3.49 5.98
C ASP A 96 0.90 3.88 5.13
N SER A 97 0.80 4.99 4.43
CA SER A 97 1.87 5.55 3.59
C SER A 97 1.68 7.04 3.39
N ILE A 98 2.65 7.71 2.76
CA ILE A 98 2.64 9.13 2.45
C ILE A 98 2.83 9.34 0.96
N VAL A 99 2.05 10.25 0.37
CA VAL A 99 2.25 10.71 -1.00
C VAL A 99 2.69 12.18 -0.98
N THR A 100 3.78 12.47 -1.68
CA THR A 100 4.37 13.80 -1.79
C THR A 100 4.51 14.21 -3.25
N PHE A 101 3.87 15.32 -3.62
CA PHE A 101 4.01 16.00 -4.90
C PHE A 101 4.88 17.23 -4.73
N THR A 102 5.93 17.36 -5.53
CA THR A 102 6.76 18.56 -5.63
C THR A 102 6.68 19.13 -7.04
N LEU A 103 6.39 20.43 -7.13
CA LEU A 103 6.26 21.16 -8.37
C LEU A 103 7.35 22.22 -8.43
N ALA A 104 8.20 22.15 -9.46
CA ALA A 104 9.22 23.17 -9.73
C ALA A 104 8.97 23.79 -11.11
N ARG A 105 8.96 25.13 -11.17
CA ARG A 105 8.87 25.83 -12.46
C ARG A 105 10.13 25.58 -13.28
N THR A 106 9.95 25.17 -14.53
CA THR A 106 11.06 24.95 -15.47
C THR A 106 11.47 26.24 -16.15
N ALA A 107 12.66 26.25 -16.77
CA ALA A 107 13.13 27.39 -17.55
C ALA A 107 12.22 27.73 -18.75
N SER A 108 11.50 26.74 -19.30
CA SER A 108 10.53 26.94 -20.39
C SER A 108 9.17 27.47 -19.90
N GLY A 109 8.98 27.64 -18.59
CA GLY A 109 7.73 28.11 -17.98
C GLY A 109 6.75 26.98 -17.61
N GLY A 110 7.09 25.73 -17.90
CA GLY A 110 6.34 24.53 -17.51
C GLY A 110 6.63 24.08 -16.06
N THR A 111 6.37 22.81 -15.77
CA THR A 111 6.51 22.22 -14.43
C THR A 111 7.29 20.92 -14.48
N HIS A 112 8.38 20.82 -13.72
CA HIS A 112 8.95 19.55 -13.31
C HIS A 112 8.13 19.04 -12.14
N LEU A 113 7.42 17.95 -12.34
CA LEU A 113 6.58 17.29 -11.34
C LEU A 113 7.31 16.05 -10.82
N ARG A 114 7.48 15.98 -9.52
CA ARG A 114 8.00 14.81 -8.81
C ARG A 114 6.94 14.27 -7.85
N ILE A 115 6.72 12.96 -7.90
CA ILE A 115 5.79 12.24 -7.05
C ILE A 115 6.58 11.18 -6.29
N VAL A 116 6.45 11.17 -4.96
CA VAL A 116 7.02 10.14 -4.10
C VAL A 116 5.91 9.53 -3.28
N HIS A 117 5.79 8.21 -3.32
CA HIS A 117 4.93 7.43 -2.45
C HIS A 117 5.82 6.54 -1.58
N ASP A 118 5.87 6.83 -0.28
CA ASP A 118 6.79 6.22 0.66
C ASP A 118 6.17 6.00 2.05
N GLY A 119 6.99 5.58 3.00
CA GLY A 119 6.56 5.35 4.38
C GLY A 119 5.56 4.20 4.51
N PHE A 120 5.65 3.18 3.65
CA PHE A 120 4.81 1.98 3.70
C PHE A 120 5.00 1.26 5.03
N VAL A 121 4.01 1.36 5.91
CA VAL A 121 3.97 0.64 7.19
C VAL A 121 2.79 -0.35 7.14
N PRO A 122 3.06 -1.66 7.08
CA PRO A 122 2.02 -2.67 7.26
C PRO A 122 1.44 -2.55 8.67
N LEU A 123 0.13 -2.49 8.79
CA LEU A 123 -0.54 -2.64 10.08
C LEU A 123 -0.63 -4.13 10.38
N ALA A 124 0.42 -4.67 11.01
CA ALA A 124 0.35 -6.00 11.58
C ALA A 124 -0.59 -5.96 12.80
N GLU A 125 -1.68 -6.73 12.77
CA GLU A 125 -2.52 -6.95 13.95
C GLU A 125 -1.65 -7.60 15.05
N PRO A 126 -1.54 -7.03 16.27
CA PRO A 126 -0.83 -7.68 17.35
C PRO A 126 -1.64 -8.89 17.82
N VAL A 127 -1.29 -10.09 17.37
CA VAL A 127 -1.77 -11.33 17.97
C VAL A 127 -1.12 -11.45 19.36
N LEU A 128 -1.78 -10.90 20.38
CA LEU A 128 -1.44 -11.17 21.78
C LEU A 128 -1.95 -12.58 22.14
N ALA A 129 -1.20 -13.61 21.77
CA ALA A 129 -1.42 -14.96 22.27
C ALA A 129 -0.83 -15.07 23.69
N ILE A 130 -1.62 -14.77 24.72
CA ILE A 130 -1.27 -15.18 26.09
C ILE A 130 -1.57 -16.68 26.22
N ALA A 131 -0.66 -17.53 25.73
CA ALA A 131 -0.69 -18.96 26.02
C ALA A 131 0.01 -19.21 27.37
N GLY A 132 -0.72 -19.02 28.46
CA GLY A 132 -0.33 -19.50 29.79
C GLY A 132 -0.42 -21.01 29.84
N ALA A 133 0.74 -21.66 29.94
CA ALA A 133 0.92 -23.11 30.00
C ALA A 133 0.24 -23.76 31.22
N GLY A 134 -0.34 -24.94 31.00
CA GLY A 134 -0.77 -25.87 32.06
C GLY A 134 -0.56 -27.31 31.62
N CYS A 135 0.49 -27.94 32.15
CA CYS A 135 0.96 -29.31 31.89
C CYS A 135 -0.10 -30.40 32.05
N GLY A 136 -0.01 -31.43 31.21
CA GLY A 136 -0.65 -32.74 31.42
C GLY A 136 -0.08 -33.82 30.51
N LEU A 137 1.06 -34.40 30.90
CA LEU A 137 1.62 -35.59 30.26
C LEU A 137 0.81 -36.82 30.70
N SER A 138 0.29 -37.61 29.75
CA SER A 138 -0.28 -38.93 30.03
C SER A 138 0.31 -39.95 29.06
N LEU A 139 1.28 -40.73 29.55
CA LEU A 139 1.78 -41.95 28.94
C LEU A 139 0.89 -43.11 29.38
N HIS A 140 0.27 -43.85 28.45
CA HIS A 140 0.00 -45.29 28.60
C HIS A 140 -0.06 -45.96 27.21
N ALA A 141 0.41 -47.20 27.18
CA ALA A 141 1.00 -47.87 26.02
C ALA A 141 0.19 -49.03 25.43
N ARG A 142 0.58 -49.38 24.18
CA ARG A 142 0.34 -50.61 23.39
C ARG A 142 -1.07 -50.74 22.77
N LYS A 143 -1.23 -51.13 21.49
CA LYS A 143 -0.62 -52.30 20.82
C LYS A 143 -0.71 -52.14 19.28
N ASN A 144 0.40 -52.29 18.57
CA ASN A 144 0.43 -52.67 17.13
C ASN A 144 0.25 -54.20 17.03
N PRO A 145 -0.03 -54.87 15.88
CA PRO A 145 0.56 -54.65 14.54
C PRO A 145 -0.50 -54.72 13.38
N ILE A 146 -0.24 -54.42 12.11
CA ILE A 146 0.52 -55.17 11.09
C ILE A 146 0.57 -54.30 9.81
N ALA A 147 1.68 -54.42 9.07
CA ALA A 147 2.04 -53.71 7.86
C ALA A 147 1.28 -54.12 6.59
N ALA A 148 1.24 -53.23 5.60
CA ALA A 148 1.48 -53.57 4.19
C ALA A 148 1.80 -52.30 3.36
N ASN A 149 3.04 -52.20 2.91
CA ASN A 149 3.44 -51.38 1.77
C ASN A 149 2.77 -51.92 0.49
N ALA A 150 2.30 -51.04 -0.40
CA ALA A 150 2.71 -50.96 -1.81
C ALA A 150 1.73 -50.11 -2.67
N PRO A 151 2.24 -49.40 -3.70
CA PRO A 151 1.50 -48.43 -4.51
C PRO A 151 0.74 -49.10 -5.67
N CYS A 152 -0.38 -48.51 -6.10
CA CYS A 152 -1.06 -48.93 -7.33
C CYS A 152 -0.88 -47.84 -8.40
N MET A 153 0.09 -48.05 -9.30
CA MET A 153 -0.01 -47.56 -10.67
C MET A 153 -1.07 -48.40 -11.39
N MET A 154 -2.00 -47.76 -12.09
CA MET A 154 -2.62 -48.35 -13.27
C MET A 154 -2.64 -47.34 -14.42
N LEU A 155 -1.85 -47.65 -15.45
CA LEU A 155 -2.08 -47.25 -16.84
C LEU A 155 -3.17 -48.18 -17.43
N ARG A 156 -4.12 -47.59 -18.18
CA ARG A 156 -4.65 -48.01 -19.51
C ARG A 156 -5.98 -47.29 -19.75
N ALA A 157 -6.06 -46.36 -20.71
CA ALA A 157 -6.26 -46.58 -22.14
C ALA A 157 -7.66 -47.13 -22.49
N ALA A 158 -8.47 -46.26 -23.10
CA ALA A 158 -9.40 -46.55 -24.17
C ALA A 158 -9.36 -45.37 -25.14
#